data_AF-A0A3S4HM47-F1
#
_entry.id   AF-A0A3S4HM47-F1
#
_cell.length_a   1.000
_cell.length_b   1.000
_cell.length_c   1.000
_cell.angle_alpha   90.00
_cell.angle_beta   90.00
_cell.angle_gamma   90.00
#
_symmetry.space_group_name_H-M   'P 1'
#
loop_
_entity.id
_entity.type
_entity.pdbx_description
1 polymer ?
#
loop_
_entity_poly.entity_id
_entity_poly.type
_entity_poly.pdbx_seq_one_letter_code
_entity_poly.pdbx_strand_id
1 'polypeptide(L)'
;MKRRSAGLTTLFAVLTLLAIASLVLLAASRQLVLIHANAQNQHRYHQALDYAEEGLRQGSLALAQGRPLPADNPRFALKQQTIPPNRVRLRSTGRYDGHLVTVQRDFLQTDNGGGSNQALTLVGNLDLSGAINLIGDKPVEMTVDGTVTLSGTVDGIAALQSTGDIIVTGSQTIGTLYANGNIELANGRYQTVKALGNLTLRGDAAISGLARVNGKAAFLSSPGVSPAVAQAEVKGDVDIAMGGARFGKLDTEGKVDIRQVGALDALRAEGDLNVQGWGAPLPPPSPAGPATMPATPTSASRSSRA
;
A
#
# COMPACT_ATOMS: atom_id res chain seq x y z
N MET A 1 52.61 73.85 54.31
CA MET A 1 51.38 73.91 53.48
C MET A 1 51.21 72.66 52.59
N LYS A 2 51.39 71.42 53.09
CA LYS A 2 51.35 70.18 52.26
C LYS A 2 50.22 69.17 52.57
N ARG A 3 49.34 69.44 53.56
CA ARG A 3 48.28 68.49 53.97
C ARG A 3 46.90 68.74 53.33
N ARG A 4 46.66 69.90 52.71
CA ARG A 4 45.34 70.23 52.11
C ARG A 4 45.15 69.68 50.69
N SER A 5 46.22 69.44 49.95
CA SER A 5 46.16 68.90 48.58
C SER A 5 45.87 67.40 48.53
N ALA A 6 46.33 66.62 49.51
CA ALA A 6 46.15 65.17 49.55
C ALA A 6 44.69 64.73 49.80
N GLY A 7 43.93 65.49 50.59
CA GLY A 7 42.52 65.20 50.88
C GLY A 7 41.58 65.45 49.71
N LEU A 8 41.95 66.38 48.81
CA LEU A 8 41.14 66.73 47.65
C LEU A 8 41.31 65.70 46.53
N THR A 9 42.53 65.19 46.34
CA THR A 9 42.82 64.10 45.39
C THR A 9 42.18 62.77 45.78
N THR A 10 42.17 62.41 47.07
CA THR A 10 41.50 61.19 47.53
C THR A 10 39.98 61.29 47.40
N LEU A 11 39.40 62.46 47.67
CA LEU A 11 37.97 62.68 47.52
C LEU A 11 37.53 62.63 46.05
N PHE A 12 38.35 63.17 45.14
CA PHE A 12 38.12 63.06 43.69
C PHE A 12 38.22 61.60 43.22
N ALA A 13 39.23 60.86 43.68
CA ALA A 13 39.40 59.44 43.35
C ALA A 13 38.20 58.60 43.83
N VAL A 14 37.74 58.82 45.06
CA VAL A 14 36.56 58.14 45.62
C VAL A 14 35.30 58.48 44.82
N LEU A 15 35.08 59.75 44.47
CA LEU A 15 33.94 60.16 43.63
C LEU A 15 33.97 59.52 42.25
N THR A 16 35.13 59.49 41.60
CA THR A 16 35.27 58.83 40.29
C THR A 16 35.00 57.33 40.37
N LEU A 17 35.46 56.67 41.43
CA LEU A 17 35.25 55.23 41.62
C LEU A 17 33.76 54.95 41.90
N LEU A 18 33.09 55.80 42.68
CA LEU A 18 31.66 55.72 42.92
C LEU A 18 30.86 55.94 41.62
N ALA A 19 31.25 56.91 40.80
CA ALA A 19 30.61 57.19 39.51
C ALA A 19 30.76 56.00 38.54
N ILE A 20 31.95 55.41 38.45
CA ILE A 20 32.19 54.21 37.63
C ILE A 20 31.35 53.03 38.14
N ALA A 21 31.33 52.80 39.45
CA ALA A 21 30.52 51.74 40.06
C ALA A 21 29.02 51.90 39.76
N SER A 22 28.49 53.13 39.86
CA SER A 22 27.10 53.43 39.48
C SER A 22 26.82 53.17 38.00
N LEU A 23 27.77 53.48 37.12
CA LEU A 23 27.62 53.30 35.68
C LEU A 23 27.62 51.81 35.29
N VAL A 24 28.47 51.01 35.93
CA VAL A 24 28.50 49.54 35.78
C VAL A 24 27.19 48.93 36.28
N LEU A 25 26.67 49.38 37.44
CA LEU A 25 25.41 48.89 37.99
C LEU A 25 24.22 49.19 37.04
N LEU A 26 24.22 50.38 36.44
CA LEU A 26 23.20 50.80 35.47
C LEU A 26 23.30 50.01 34.15
N ALA A 27 24.51 49.72 33.69
CA ALA A 27 24.72 48.88 32.51
C ALA A 27 24.25 47.44 32.74
N ALA A 28 24.57 46.86 33.91
CA ALA A 28 24.13 45.52 34.30
C ALA A 28 22.59 45.43 34.45
N SER A 29 21.95 46.43 35.05
CA SER A 29 20.48 46.45 35.18
C SER A 29 19.78 46.51 33.82
N ARG A 30 20.30 47.33 32.88
CA ARG A 30 19.80 47.36 31.50
C ARG A 30 19.95 46.02 30.79
N GLN A 31 21.10 45.36 30.92
CA GLN A 31 21.31 44.05 30.32
C GLN A 31 20.35 42.99 30.88
N LEU A 32 20.11 42.99 32.20
CA LEU A 32 19.20 42.04 32.83
C LEU A 32 17.74 42.26 32.40
N VAL A 33 17.32 43.52 32.28
CA VAL A 33 15.98 43.88 31.75
C VAL A 33 15.84 43.44 30.28
N LEU A 34 16.87 43.61 29.45
CA LEU A 34 16.85 43.17 28.06
C LEU A 34 16.74 41.65 27.93
N ILE A 35 17.50 40.90 28.72
CA ILE A 35 17.44 39.43 28.73
C ILE A 35 16.06 38.97 29.19
N HIS A 36 15.51 39.57 30.24
CA HIS A 36 14.18 39.21 30.74
C HIS A 36 13.07 39.54 29.73
N ALA A 37 13.11 40.71 29.11
CA ALA A 37 12.16 41.11 28.07
C ALA A 37 12.26 40.20 26.83
N ASN A 38 13.47 39.80 26.44
CA ASN A 38 13.67 38.88 25.33
C ASN A 38 13.11 37.48 25.64
N ALA A 39 13.37 36.95 26.84
CA ALA A 39 12.84 35.66 27.28
C ALA A 39 11.29 35.67 27.34
N GLN A 40 10.69 36.75 27.83
CA GLN A 40 9.24 36.92 27.84
C GLN A 40 8.65 36.97 26.42
N ASN A 41 9.30 37.69 25.50
CA ASN A 41 8.85 37.75 24.11
C ASN A 41 8.99 36.40 23.40
N GLN A 42 10.06 35.65 23.66
CA GLN A 42 10.23 34.29 23.14
C GLN A 42 9.13 33.36 23.67
N HIS A 43 8.82 33.43 24.96
CA HIS A 43 7.75 32.62 25.55
C HIS A 43 6.39 32.92 24.90
N ARG A 44 6.04 34.21 24.74
CA ARG A 44 4.81 34.64 24.07
C ARG A 44 4.74 34.16 22.62
N TYR A 45 5.86 34.21 21.89
CA TYR A 45 5.94 33.72 20.52
C TYR A 45 5.69 32.20 20.45
N HIS A 46 6.35 31.41 21.31
CA HIS A 46 6.14 29.96 21.36
C HIS A 46 4.69 29.62 21.68
N GLN A 47 4.07 30.32 22.61
CA GLN A 47 2.68 30.04 22.97
C GLN A 47 1.69 30.43 21.87
N ALA A 48 1.94 31.53 21.14
CA ALA A 48 1.16 31.87 19.96
C ALA A 48 1.35 30.85 18.82
N LEU A 49 2.57 30.31 18.66
CA LEU A 49 2.87 29.26 17.70
C LEU A 49 2.13 27.96 18.05
N ASP A 50 2.15 27.53 19.31
CA ASP A 50 1.43 26.33 19.77
C ASP A 50 -0.08 26.42 19.45
N TYR A 51 -0.68 27.60 19.64
CA TYR A 51 -2.08 27.82 19.27
C TYR A 51 -2.32 27.80 17.76
N ALA A 52 -1.38 28.34 16.98
CA ALA A 52 -1.45 28.29 15.52
C ALA A 52 -1.34 26.85 15.01
N GLU A 53 -0.45 26.04 15.59
CA GLU A 53 -0.29 24.63 15.25
C GLU A 53 -1.50 23.79 15.68
N GLU A 54 -2.07 24.06 16.84
CA GLU A 54 -3.31 23.45 17.30
C GLU A 54 -4.46 23.71 16.32
N GLY A 55 -4.65 24.97 15.92
CA GLY A 55 -5.65 25.33 14.92
C GLY A 55 -5.40 24.65 13.58
N LEU A 56 -4.14 24.62 13.11
CA LEU A 56 -3.78 23.94 11.86
C LEU A 56 -4.11 22.45 11.92
N ARG A 57 -3.84 21.78 13.05
CA ARG A 57 -4.17 20.36 13.27
C ARG A 57 -5.67 20.13 13.21
N GLN A 58 -6.46 20.91 13.94
CA GLN A 58 -7.92 20.78 13.96
C GLN A 58 -8.54 21.09 12.58
N GLY A 59 -8.08 22.14 11.90
CA GLY A 59 -8.53 22.47 10.55
C GLY A 59 -8.15 21.39 9.53
N SER A 60 -6.96 20.79 9.66
CA SER A 60 -6.54 19.69 8.79
C SER A 60 -7.38 18.43 8.96
N LEU A 61 -7.76 18.11 10.21
CA LEU A 61 -8.66 16.99 10.50
C LEU A 61 -10.07 17.23 9.94
N ALA A 62 -10.59 18.46 10.06
CA ALA A 62 -11.88 18.82 9.49
C ALA A 62 -11.88 18.69 7.96
N LEU A 63 -10.84 19.21 7.29
CA LEU A 63 -10.65 19.07 5.84
C LEU A 63 -10.57 17.61 5.40
N ALA A 64 -9.81 16.78 6.12
CA ALA A 64 -9.68 15.35 5.82
C ALA A 64 -11.01 14.59 5.97
N GLN A 65 -11.88 15.02 6.89
CA GLN A 65 -13.20 14.43 7.12
C GLN A 65 -14.31 15.02 6.25
N GLY A 66 -13.99 15.96 5.35
CA GLY A 66 -14.99 16.70 4.56
C GLY A 66 -15.95 17.54 5.40
N ARG A 67 -15.55 17.89 6.64
CA ARG A 67 -16.33 18.70 7.58
C ARG A 67 -15.99 20.19 7.42
N PRO A 68 -16.90 21.10 7.75
CA PRO A 68 -16.59 22.52 7.78
C PRO A 68 -15.46 22.81 8.78
N LEU A 69 -14.66 23.84 8.51
CA LEU A 69 -13.60 24.27 9.43
C LEU A 69 -14.18 24.61 10.81
N PRO A 70 -13.44 24.30 11.90
CA PRO A 70 -13.80 24.76 13.23
C PRO A 70 -13.96 26.28 13.28
N ALA A 71 -14.91 26.75 14.08
CA ALA A 71 -15.10 28.18 14.30
C ALA A 71 -13.86 28.81 14.93
N ASP A 72 -13.59 30.06 14.54
CA ASP A 72 -12.54 30.87 15.15
C ASP A 72 -12.77 30.99 16.66
N ASN A 73 -11.69 30.99 17.42
CA ASN A 73 -11.73 31.11 18.88
C ASN A 73 -10.64 32.09 19.37
N PRO A 74 -10.60 32.41 20.68
CA PRO A 74 -9.61 33.34 21.21
C PRO A 74 -8.15 32.91 21.04
N ARG A 75 -7.90 31.60 20.85
CA ARG A 75 -6.55 31.04 20.69
C ARG A 75 -6.09 31.07 19.24
N PHE A 76 -6.95 30.75 18.29
CA PHE A 76 -6.60 30.74 16.87
C PHE A 76 -7.78 31.08 15.96
N ALA A 77 -7.46 31.56 14.75
CA ALA A 77 -8.39 31.76 13.65
C ALA A 77 -7.96 30.95 12.43
N LEU A 78 -8.92 30.37 11.71
CA LEU A 78 -8.68 29.53 10.53
C LEU A 78 -9.17 30.20 9.26
N LYS A 79 -8.36 30.11 8.20
CA LYS A 79 -8.72 30.55 6.87
C LYS A 79 -8.36 29.50 5.85
N GLN A 80 -9.30 29.16 4.99
CA GLN A 80 -9.09 28.33 3.83
C GLN A 80 -9.03 29.20 2.57
N GLN A 81 -8.06 28.93 1.71
CA GLN A 81 -7.93 29.56 0.40
C GLN A 81 -7.73 28.49 -0.66
N THR A 82 -8.61 28.43 -1.66
CA THR A 82 -8.42 27.57 -2.83
C THR A 82 -7.34 28.18 -3.73
N ILE A 83 -6.38 27.36 -4.12
CA ILE A 83 -5.27 27.70 -5.02
C ILE A 83 -5.40 26.80 -6.25
N PRO A 84 -5.72 27.35 -7.43
CA PRO A 84 -5.79 26.57 -8.66
C PRO A 84 -4.45 25.86 -8.99
N PRO A 85 -4.45 24.68 -9.64
CA PRO A 85 -5.64 23.96 -10.12
C PRO A 85 -6.37 23.20 -9.00
N ASN A 86 -5.69 22.38 -8.19
CA ASN A 86 -6.32 21.47 -7.21
C ASN A 86 -5.64 21.54 -5.84
N ARG A 87 -5.42 22.75 -5.30
CA ARG A 87 -4.80 22.94 -3.99
C ARG A 87 -5.69 23.75 -3.06
N VAL A 88 -5.61 23.43 -1.78
CA VAL A 88 -6.21 24.21 -0.71
C VAL A 88 -5.12 24.60 0.26
N ARG A 89 -4.97 25.89 0.50
CA ARG A 89 -4.12 26.42 1.56
C ARG A 89 -4.94 26.65 2.80
N LEU A 90 -4.61 25.93 3.87
CA LEU A 90 -5.12 26.21 5.20
C LEU A 90 -4.13 27.11 5.92
N ARG A 91 -4.61 28.22 6.47
CA ARG A 91 -3.85 29.12 7.35
C ARG A 91 -4.47 29.09 8.74
N SER A 92 -3.64 28.95 9.75
CA SER A 92 -4.04 29.14 11.14
C SER A 92 -3.23 30.26 11.77
N THR A 93 -3.91 31.23 12.34
CA THR A 93 -3.28 32.35 13.06
C THR A 93 -3.54 32.20 14.55
N GLY A 94 -2.52 31.83 15.30
CA GLY A 94 -2.54 31.77 16.77
C GLY A 94 -2.36 33.14 17.39
N ARG A 95 -3.04 33.38 18.52
CA ARG A 95 -3.05 34.65 19.24
C ARG A 95 -2.74 34.43 20.71
N TYR A 96 -1.69 35.09 21.21
CA TYR A 96 -1.36 35.05 22.63
C TYR A 96 -0.81 36.40 23.08
N ASP A 97 -1.47 37.03 24.07
CA ASP A 97 -1.02 38.29 24.69
C ASP A 97 -0.56 39.37 23.68
N GLY A 98 -1.42 39.65 22.69
CA GLY A 98 -1.17 40.63 21.62
C GLY A 98 -0.23 40.17 20.50
N HIS A 99 0.39 38.98 20.62
CA HIS A 99 1.26 38.41 19.58
C HIS A 99 0.45 37.51 18.64
N LEU A 100 0.75 37.63 17.35
CA LEU A 100 0.09 36.88 16.28
C LEU A 100 1.13 36.06 15.52
N VAL A 101 0.91 34.75 15.44
CA VAL A 101 1.76 33.84 14.65
C VAL A 101 0.88 33.11 13.66
N THR A 102 1.30 33.05 12.40
CA THR A 102 0.53 32.35 11.35
C THR A 102 1.33 31.19 10.78
N VAL A 103 0.73 30.00 10.82
CA VAL A 103 1.24 28.81 10.16
C VAL A 103 0.33 28.47 8.97
N GLN A 104 0.90 27.85 7.94
CA GLN A 104 0.14 27.48 6.75
C GLN A 104 0.55 26.11 6.23
N ARG A 105 -0.41 25.40 5.65
CA ARG A 105 -0.19 24.11 4.98
C ARG A 105 -1.02 24.04 3.70
N ASP A 106 -0.39 23.55 2.65
CA ASP A 106 -1.04 23.31 1.37
C ASP A 106 -1.46 21.84 1.28
N PHE A 107 -2.70 21.61 0.89
CA PHE A 107 -3.31 20.31 0.64
C PHE A 107 -3.60 20.19 -0.84
N LEU A 108 -3.49 18.98 -1.38
CA LEU A 108 -4.08 18.66 -2.69
C LEU A 108 -5.56 18.37 -2.46
N GLN A 109 -6.44 19.15 -3.09
CA GLN A 109 -7.87 18.90 -3.07
C GLN A 109 -8.16 17.95 -4.22
N THR A 110 -8.24 16.66 -3.92
CA THR A 110 -8.84 15.69 -4.82
C THR A 110 -10.33 15.97 -4.85
N ASP A 111 -10.89 16.24 -6.03
CA ASP A 111 -12.32 16.47 -6.18
C ASP A 111 -13.08 15.28 -5.60
N ASN A 112 -13.82 15.51 -4.52
CA ASN A 112 -14.77 14.56 -3.94
C ASN A 112 -15.92 14.37 -4.94
N GLY A 113 -15.68 13.54 -5.94
CA GLY A 113 -16.60 13.36 -7.06
C GLY A 113 -15.96 12.58 -8.21
N GLY A 114 -15.60 11.32 -7.95
CA GLY A 114 -15.29 10.33 -8.98
C GLY A 114 -14.02 10.59 -9.79
N GLY A 115 -12.89 10.03 -9.35
CA GLY A 115 -11.68 10.06 -10.18
C GLY A 115 -10.43 9.51 -9.49
N SER A 116 -10.09 8.27 -9.84
CA SER A 116 -8.90 7.50 -9.46
C SER A 116 -8.87 6.96 -8.01
N ASN A 117 -9.12 5.66 -7.90
CA ASN A 117 -8.78 4.85 -6.73
C ASN A 117 -7.26 4.63 -6.59
N GLN A 118 -6.40 5.35 -7.30
CA GLN A 118 -4.94 5.24 -7.20
C GLN A 118 -4.47 5.88 -5.88
N ALA A 119 -4.48 5.08 -4.81
CA ALA A 119 -4.07 5.51 -3.48
C ALA A 119 -2.54 5.67 -3.33
N LEU A 120 -1.74 5.16 -4.28
CA LEU A 120 -0.29 5.34 -4.29
C LEU A 120 0.29 5.29 -5.71
N THR A 121 0.91 6.38 -6.16
CA THR A 121 1.72 6.40 -7.40
C THR A 121 3.19 6.51 -7.04
N LEU A 122 4.00 5.59 -7.56
CA LEU A 122 5.45 5.54 -7.38
C LEU A 122 6.12 5.72 -8.73
N VAL A 123 7.12 6.59 -8.82
CA VAL A 123 7.93 6.79 -10.02
C VAL A 123 9.28 6.11 -9.81
N GLY A 124 9.62 5.19 -10.70
CA GLY A 124 10.78 4.31 -10.57
C GLY A 124 10.42 2.93 -10.04
N ASN A 125 11.45 2.11 -9.84
CA ASN A 125 11.29 0.73 -9.39
C ASN A 125 10.85 0.67 -7.91
N LEU A 126 10.04 -0.33 -7.59
CA LEU A 126 9.57 -0.61 -6.24
C LEU A 126 10.09 -1.99 -5.80
N ASP A 127 10.83 -2.05 -4.70
CA ASP A 127 11.24 -3.30 -4.05
C ASP A 127 10.72 -3.30 -2.61
N LEU A 128 9.82 -4.25 -2.32
CA LEU A 128 9.23 -4.45 -0.99
C LEU A 128 9.63 -5.82 -0.47
N SER A 129 10.30 -5.82 0.69
CA SER A 129 10.75 -7.02 1.40
C SER A 129 10.33 -6.98 2.87
N GLY A 130 10.30 -8.14 3.52
CA GLY A 130 9.84 -8.27 4.90
C GLY A 130 8.31 -8.28 5.04
N ALA A 131 7.79 -7.89 6.20
CA ALA A 131 6.35 -7.80 6.44
C ALA A 131 5.91 -6.34 6.35
N ILE A 132 5.11 -6.01 5.34
CA ILE A 132 4.64 -4.66 5.04
C ILE A 132 3.12 -4.66 5.05
N ASN A 133 2.53 -3.75 5.82
CA ASN A 133 1.09 -3.57 5.87
C ASN A 133 0.73 -2.16 5.39
N LEU A 134 -0.04 -2.07 4.30
CA LEU A 134 -0.56 -0.80 3.79
C LEU A 134 -1.80 -0.43 4.60
N ILE A 135 -1.65 0.58 5.45
CA ILE A 135 -2.72 1.01 6.36
C ILE A 135 -3.63 2.00 5.63
N GLY A 136 -4.87 1.58 5.37
CA GLY A 136 -5.93 2.39 4.80
C GLY A 136 -7.29 1.93 5.28
N ASP A 137 -8.31 2.78 5.12
CA ASP A 137 -9.72 2.42 5.32
C ASP A 137 -10.23 1.41 4.27
N LYS A 138 -9.55 1.35 3.12
CA LYS A 138 -9.75 0.38 2.05
C LYS A 138 -8.40 -0.13 1.51
N PRO A 139 -8.36 -1.31 0.88
CA PRO A 139 -7.15 -1.76 0.19
C PRO A 139 -6.74 -0.78 -0.92
N VAL A 140 -5.44 -0.57 -1.06
CA VAL A 140 -4.80 0.44 -1.89
C VAL A 140 -4.74 -0.02 -3.35
N GLU A 141 -5.10 0.85 -4.30
CA GLU A 141 -4.65 0.66 -5.69
C GLU A 141 -3.34 1.41 -5.90
N MET A 142 -2.34 0.67 -6.37
CA MET A 142 -0.98 1.11 -6.53
C MET A 142 -0.63 1.18 -8.02
N THR A 143 0.02 2.26 -8.44
CA THR A 143 0.60 2.39 -9.78
C THR A 143 2.08 2.69 -9.65
N VAL A 144 2.90 1.91 -10.36
CA VAL A 144 4.35 2.02 -10.35
C VAL A 144 4.83 2.25 -11.77
N ASP A 145 5.52 3.38 -11.98
CA ASP A 145 6.22 3.64 -13.23
C ASP A 145 7.63 3.06 -13.17
N GLY A 146 7.72 1.74 -13.23
CA GLY A 146 8.94 0.96 -13.12
C GLY A 146 8.63 -0.50 -12.84
N THR A 147 9.66 -1.30 -12.56
CA THR A 147 9.50 -2.71 -12.17
C THR A 147 9.12 -2.83 -10.69
N VAL A 148 8.27 -3.80 -10.36
CA VAL A 148 7.83 -4.09 -9.00
C VAL A 148 8.34 -5.46 -8.56
N THR A 149 9.03 -5.52 -7.43
CA THR A 149 9.48 -6.75 -6.78
C THR A 149 8.87 -6.83 -5.38
N LEU A 150 8.09 -7.88 -5.11
CA LEU A 150 7.46 -8.14 -3.82
C LEU A 150 7.98 -9.48 -3.30
N SER A 151 9.01 -9.42 -2.45
CA SER A 151 9.71 -10.59 -1.94
C SER A 151 9.23 -11.06 -0.57
N GLY A 152 8.59 -10.16 0.19
CA GLY A 152 8.03 -10.42 1.51
C GLY A 152 6.50 -10.57 1.52
N THR A 153 5.88 -10.37 2.67
CA THR A 153 4.41 -10.33 2.80
C THR A 153 3.96 -8.89 2.72
N VAL A 154 3.17 -8.56 1.69
CA VAL A 154 2.60 -7.21 1.53
C VAL A 154 1.07 -7.30 1.58
N ASP A 155 0.49 -6.79 2.66
CA ASP A 155 -0.95 -6.77 2.89
C ASP A 155 -1.57 -5.41 2.56
N GLY A 156 -2.83 -5.44 2.14
CA GLY A 156 -3.62 -4.22 1.87
C GLY A 156 -3.56 -3.69 0.45
N ILE A 157 -3.16 -4.50 -0.55
CA ILE A 157 -3.18 -4.12 -1.97
C ILE A 157 -4.47 -4.64 -2.63
N ALA A 158 -5.31 -3.74 -3.14
CA ALA A 158 -6.44 -4.10 -4.02
C ALA A 158 -5.98 -4.38 -5.44
N ALA A 159 -5.22 -3.46 -6.01
CA ALA A 159 -4.72 -3.53 -7.37
C ALA A 159 -3.29 -3.00 -7.46
N LEU A 160 -2.48 -3.62 -8.30
CA LEU A 160 -1.12 -3.18 -8.60
C LEU A 160 -0.94 -3.08 -10.11
N GLN A 161 -0.58 -1.90 -10.57
CA GLN A 161 -0.29 -1.60 -11.97
C GLN A 161 1.18 -1.21 -12.12
N SER A 162 1.86 -1.77 -13.11
CA SER A 162 3.29 -1.57 -13.35
C SER A 162 3.53 -1.26 -14.83
N THR A 163 4.33 -0.23 -15.12
CA THR A 163 4.82 0.02 -16.49
C THR A 163 5.97 -0.91 -16.87
N GLY A 164 6.61 -1.56 -15.89
CA GLY A 164 7.63 -2.59 -16.09
C GLY A 164 7.11 -3.99 -15.79
N ASP A 165 8.01 -4.83 -15.28
CA ASP A 165 7.68 -6.19 -14.83
C ASP A 165 7.03 -6.17 -13.42
N ILE A 166 6.32 -7.24 -13.07
CA ILE A 166 5.89 -7.53 -11.69
C ILE A 166 6.44 -8.90 -11.30
N ILE A 167 7.24 -8.93 -10.24
CA ILE A 167 7.85 -10.14 -9.69
C ILE A 167 7.36 -10.30 -8.25
N VAL A 168 6.61 -11.36 -7.99
CA VAL A 168 6.14 -11.71 -6.66
C VAL A 168 6.72 -13.05 -6.25
N THR A 169 7.61 -13.04 -5.26
CA THR A 169 8.14 -14.27 -4.66
C THR A 169 7.55 -14.53 -3.27
N GLY A 170 7.06 -13.49 -2.60
CA GLY A 170 6.41 -13.60 -1.29
C GLY A 170 4.95 -14.05 -1.37
N SER A 171 4.38 -14.43 -0.23
CA SER A 171 2.97 -14.84 -0.14
C SER A 171 2.10 -13.64 0.17
N GLN A 172 1.21 -13.29 -0.75
CA GLN A 172 0.31 -12.14 -0.64
C GLN A 172 -0.99 -12.38 -1.38
N THR A 173 -2.03 -11.63 -1.01
CA THR A 173 -3.33 -11.67 -1.67
C THR A 173 -3.58 -10.36 -2.36
N ILE A 174 -3.66 -10.37 -3.69
CA ILE A 174 -3.89 -9.16 -4.49
C ILE A 174 -5.07 -9.41 -5.42
N GLY A 175 -6.01 -8.46 -5.46
CA GLY A 175 -7.16 -8.55 -6.35
C GLY A 175 -6.74 -8.51 -7.81
N THR A 176 -6.14 -7.40 -8.24
CA THR A 176 -5.77 -7.20 -9.66
C THR A 176 -4.29 -6.90 -9.83
N LEU A 177 -3.63 -7.63 -10.74
CA LEU A 177 -2.29 -7.33 -11.23
C LEU A 177 -2.35 -6.92 -12.70
N TYR A 178 -1.69 -5.83 -13.04
CA TYR A 178 -1.50 -5.39 -14.42
C TYR A 178 -0.06 -4.98 -14.65
N ALA A 179 0.60 -5.57 -15.64
CA ALA A 179 1.94 -5.19 -16.05
C ALA A 179 2.00 -4.95 -17.56
N ASN A 180 2.67 -3.87 -17.97
CA ASN A 180 3.08 -3.69 -19.36
C ASN A 180 4.23 -4.63 -19.74
N GLY A 181 5.03 -5.07 -18.76
CA GLY A 181 6.04 -6.10 -18.90
C GLY A 181 5.52 -7.51 -18.62
N ASN A 182 6.43 -8.34 -18.12
CA ASN A 182 6.18 -9.71 -17.68
C ASN A 182 5.63 -9.73 -16.26
N ILE A 183 4.88 -10.78 -15.94
CA ILE A 183 4.45 -11.08 -14.57
C ILE A 183 5.01 -12.44 -14.16
N GLU A 184 5.68 -12.49 -13.01
CA GLU A 184 6.19 -13.72 -12.41
C GLU A 184 5.67 -13.87 -10.98
N LEU A 185 4.95 -14.96 -10.72
CA LEU A 185 4.25 -15.21 -9.45
C LEU A 185 4.68 -16.55 -8.90
N ALA A 186 5.40 -16.57 -7.78
CA ALA A 186 5.85 -17.82 -7.14
C ALA A 186 4.98 -18.25 -5.97
N ASN A 187 4.33 -17.31 -5.28
CA ASN A 187 3.47 -17.58 -4.13
C ASN A 187 2.28 -16.62 -4.11
N GLY A 188 1.27 -16.91 -3.29
CA GLY A 188 0.13 -16.02 -3.07
C GLY A 188 -1.16 -16.38 -3.83
N ARG A 189 -2.14 -15.48 -3.74
CA ARG A 189 -3.48 -15.64 -4.34
C ARG A 189 -3.86 -14.38 -5.11
N TYR A 190 -4.33 -14.58 -6.33
CA TYR A 190 -4.62 -13.49 -7.26
C TYR A 190 -6.01 -13.67 -7.89
N GLN A 191 -6.80 -12.61 -7.96
CA GLN A 191 -8.12 -12.71 -8.61
C GLN A 191 -8.00 -12.48 -10.12
N THR A 192 -7.30 -11.44 -10.54
CA THR A 192 -7.11 -11.09 -11.96
C THR A 192 -5.66 -10.75 -12.23
N VAL A 193 -5.08 -11.35 -13.27
CA VAL A 193 -3.69 -11.11 -13.69
C VAL A 193 -3.69 -10.75 -15.16
N LYS A 194 -3.10 -9.60 -15.52
CA LYS A 194 -3.06 -9.10 -16.89
C LYS A 194 -1.62 -8.72 -17.25
N ALA A 195 -1.01 -9.45 -18.18
CA ALA A 195 0.34 -9.18 -18.64
C ALA A 195 0.33 -8.85 -20.14
N LEU A 196 0.90 -7.71 -20.51
CA LEU A 196 1.18 -7.41 -21.92
C LEU A 196 2.40 -8.22 -22.42
N GLY A 197 3.35 -8.53 -21.54
CA GLY A 197 4.42 -9.50 -21.79
C GLY A 197 4.00 -10.93 -21.48
N ASN A 198 4.94 -11.68 -20.91
CA ASN A 198 4.75 -13.07 -20.53
C ASN A 198 4.18 -13.21 -19.11
N LEU A 199 3.57 -14.36 -18.81
CA LEU A 199 3.15 -14.75 -17.46
C LEU A 199 3.86 -16.04 -17.06
N THR A 200 4.50 -16.05 -15.89
CA THR A 200 5.03 -17.27 -15.26
C THR A 200 4.38 -17.44 -13.89
N LEU A 201 3.64 -18.52 -13.72
CA LEU A 201 3.02 -18.93 -12.46
C LEU A 201 3.76 -20.17 -11.95
N ARG A 202 4.36 -20.12 -10.77
CA ARG A 202 5.16 -21.22 -10.18
C ARG A 202 4.88 -21.34 -8.68
N GLY A 203 5.49 -22.34 -8.04
CA GLY A 203 5.34 -22.57 -6.60
C GLY A 203 3.88 -22.76 -6.17
N ASP A 204 3.46 -22.06 -5.12
CA ASP A 204 2.12 -22.13 -4.53
C ASP A 204 1.16 -21.01 -4.99
N ALA A 205 1.55 -20.24 -5.99
CA ALA A 205 0.69 -19.20 -6.55
C ALA A 205 -0.59 -19.77 -7.19
N ALA A 206 -1.72 -19.10 -7.01
CA ALA A 206 -2.97 -19.43 -7.70
C ALA A 206 -3.72 -18.20 -8.21
N ILE A 207 -4.46 -18.39 -9.30
CA ILE A 207 -5.30 -17.38 -9.94
C ILE A 207 -6.75 -17.85 -9.89
N SER A 208 -7.55 -17.30 -8.99
CA SER A 208 -8.94 -17.71 -8.74
C SER A 208 -9.94 -17.14 -9.74
N GLY A 209 -9.54 -16.17 -10.56
CA GLY A 209 -10.36 -15.60 -11.63
C GLY A 209 -9.71 -15.74 -13.00
N LEU A 210 -9.21 -14.63 -13.55
CA LEU A 210 -8.76 -14.56 -14.94
C LEU A 210 -7.28 -14.21 -15.05
N ALA A 211 -6.53 -15.02 -15.80
CA ALA A 211 -5.24 -14.66 -16.37
C ALA A 211 -5.41 -14.23 -17.83
N ARG A 212 -5.03 -13.00 -18.19
CA ARG A 212 -5.01 -12.54 -19.59
C ARG A 212 -3.58 -12.15 -19.97
N VAL A 213 -3.05 -12.77 -21.02
CA VAL A 213 -1.63 -12.68 -21.37
C VAL A 213 -1.49 -12.47 -22.87
N ASN A 214 -0.73 -11.46 -23.29
CA ASN A 214 -0.46 -11.24 -24.71
C ASN A 214 0.79 -11.99 -25.20
N GLY A 215 1.77 -12.22 -24.32
CA GLY A 215 2.93 -13.07 -24.61
C GLY A 215 2.69 -14.55 -24.30
N LYS A 216 3.77 -15.25 -23.98
CA LYS A 216 3.78 -16.65 -23.55
C LYS A 216 3.28 -16.78 -22.10
N ALA A 217 2.54 -17.84 -21.80
CA ALA A 217 2.15 -18.19 -20.44
C ALA A 217 2.76 -19.54 -20.01
N ALA A 218 3.41 -19.58 -18.85
CA ALA A 218 3.93 -20.80 -18.24
C ALA A 218 3.23 -21.03 -16.90
N PHE A 219 2.39 -22.06 -16.84
CA PHE A 219 1.65 -22.48 -15.65
C PHE A 219 2.34 -23.69 -15.03
N LEU A 220 3.22 -23.42 -14.07
CA LEU A 220 4.15 -24.36 -13.42
C LEU A 220 3.87 -24.48 -11.91
N SER A 221 2.76 -23.91 -11.43
CA SER A 221 2.37 -23.91 -10.02
C SER A 221 1.59 -25.16 -9.65
N SER A 222 1.76 -25.64 -8.42
CA SER A 222 0.99 -26.77 -7.89
C SER A 222 0.42 -26.44 -6.51
N PRO A 223 -0.45 -25.42 -6.40
CA PRO A 223 -0.95 -24.98 -5.12
C PRO A 223 -1.90 -26.01 -4.52
N GLY A 224 -1.99 -26.06 -3.18
CA GLY A 224 -2.98 -26.88 -2.46
C GLY A 224 -4.44 -26.44 -2.61
N VAL A 225 -4.77 -25.60 -3.60
CA VAL A 225 -6.14 -25.13 -3.90
C VAL A 225 -6.57 -25.56 -5.29
N SER A 226 -7.88 -25.74 -5.47
CA SER A 226 -8.45 -26.22 -6.72
C SER A 226 -9.60 -25.31 -7.17
N PRO A 227 -9.58 -24.77 -8.41
CA PRO A 227 -8.48 -24.85 -9.38
C PRO A 227 -7.28 -23.96 -9.01
N ALA A 228 -6.09 -24.30 -9.51
CA ALA A 228 -4.89 -23.46 -9.43
C ALA A 228 -5.00 -22.23 -10.33
N VAL A 229 -5.61 -22.39 -11.50
CA VAL A 229 -5.97 -21.31 -12.43
C VAL A 229 -7.41 -21.54 -12.87
N ALA A 230 -8.31 -20.63 -12.56
CA ALA A 230 -9.72 -20.76 -12.92
C ALA A 230 -9.95 -20.52 -14.42
N GLN A 231 -9.37 -19.46 -14.98
CA GLN A 231 -9.46 -19.16 -16.40
C GLN A 231 -8.17 -18.48 -16.91
N ALA A 232 -7.73 -18.85 -18.12
CA ALA A 232 -6.67 -18.19 -18.84
C ALA A 232 -7.05 -17.89 -20.29
N GLU A 233 -6.69 -16.69 -20.75
CA GLU A 233 -6.79 -16.21 -22.13
C GLU A 233 -5.41 -15.75 -22.58
N VAL A 234 -4.78 -16.49 -23.49
CA VAL A 234 -3.36 -16.31 -23.84
C VAL A 234 -3.19 -16.19 -25.35
N LYS A 235 -2.62 -15.08 -25.84
CA LYS A 235 -2.34 -14.94 -27.28
C LYS A 235 -1.10 -15.72 -27.72
N GLY A 236 -0.06 -15.77 -26.89
CA GLY A 236 1.15 -16.54 -27.17
C GLY A 236 1.03 -18.01 -26.79
N ASP A 237 2.17 -18.69 -26.79
CA ASP A 237 2.26 -20.11 -26.44
C ASP A 237 1.95 -20.35 -24.95
N VAL A 238 1.53 -21.58 -24.64
CA VAL A 238 1.17 -22.00 -23.28
C VAL A 238 1.89 -23.28 -22.89
N ASP A 239 2.65 -23.22 -21.79
CA ASP A 239 3.23 -24.39 -21.15
C ASP A 239 2.46 -24.72 -19.86
N ILE A 240 2.00 -25.96 -19.70
CA ILE A 240 1.32 -26.42 -18.46
C ILE A 240 2.10 -27.58 -17.84
N ALA A 241 2.57 -27.40 -16.62
CA ALA A 241 3.21 -28.42 -15.79
C ALA A 241 2.90 -28.19 -14.30
N MET A 242 1.66 -28.43 -13.89
CA MET A 242 1.11 -28.05 -12.59
C MET A 242 1.06 -29.20 -11.55
N GLY A 243 1.90 -30.23 -11.67
CA GLY A 243 2.09 -31.21 -10.59
C GLY A 243 0.88 -32.05 -10.16
N GLY A 244 -0.27 -31.96 -10.85
CA GLY A 244 -1.54 -32.55 -10.45
C GLY A 244 -2.61 -31.56 -9.98
N ALA A 245 -2.31 -30.26 -9.96
CA ALA A 245 -3.31 -29.23 -9.68
C ALA A 245 -4.31 -29.09 -10.84
N ARG A 246 -5.54 -28.70 -10.53
CA ARG A 246 -6.61 -28.49 -11.52
C ARG A 246 -6.45 -27.16 -12.23
N PHE A 247 -6.66 -27.16 -13.53
CA PHE A 247 -6.79 -26.00 -14.39
C PHE A 247 -8.26 -25.91 -14.83
N GLY A 248 -8.87 -24.74 -14.77
CA GLY A 248 -10.22 -24.55 -15.24
C GLY A 248 -10.27 -24.45 -16.77
N LYS A 249 -10.48 -23.25 -17.29
CA LYS A 249 -10.60 -23.00 -18.73
C LYS A 249 -9.35 -22.36 -19.31
N LEU A 250 -8.84 -22.90 -20.42
CA LEU A 250 -7.80 -22.26 -21.24
C LEU A 250 -8.36 -21.90 -22.63
N ASP A 251 -8.09 -20.68 -23.06
CA ASP A 251 -8.35 -20.17 -24.40
C ASP A 251 -7.06 -19.55 -24.94
N THR A 252 -6.57 -20.00 -26.09
CA THR A 252 -5.30 -19.52 -26.63
C THR A 252 -5.20 -19.53 -28.15
N GLU A 253 -4.50 -18.52 -28.67
CA GLU A 253 -4.16 -18.38 -30.09
C GLU A 253 -2.85 -19.12 -30.44
N GLY A 254 -2.01 -19.44 -29.44
CA GLY A 254 -0.69 -20.03 -29.61
C GLY A 254 -0.65 -21.55 -29.46
N LYS A 255 0.57 -22.10 -29.50
CA LYS A 255 0.83 -23.53 -29.24
C LYS A 255 0.60 -23.86 -27.76
N VAL A 256 0.09 -25.05 -27.47
CA VAL A 256 -0.08 -25.56 -26.11
C VAL A 256 0.73 -26.83 -25.89
N ASP A 257 1.64 -26.78 -24.90
CA ASP A 257 2.40 -27.94 -24.42
C ASP A 257 1.97 -28.29 -22.97
N ILE A 258 1.21 -29.38 -22.82
CA ILE A 258 0.76 -29.90 -21.52
C ILE A 258 1.63 -31.10 -21.13
N ARG A 259 2.40 -30.97 -20.05
CA ARG A 259 3.26 -32.05 -19.51
C ARG A 259 2.67 -32.71 -18.26
N GLN A 260 1.96 -31.95 -17.44
CA GLN A 260 1.33 -32.49 -16.24
C GLN A 260 0.22 -31.55 -15.76
N VAL A 261 -0.98 -32.07 -15.57
CA VAL A 261 -2.14 -31.34 -15.00
C VAL A 261 -3.06 -32.35 -14.33
N GLY A 262 -3.72 -31.97 -13.23
CA GLY A 262 -4.65 -32.87 -12.54
C GLY A 262 -5.97 -33.05 -13.29
N ALA A 263 -6.57 -31.94 -13.68
CA ALA A 263 -7.72 -31.90 -14.57
C ALA A 263 -7.70 -30.57 -15.33
N LEU A 264 -8.26 -30.57 -16.54
CA LEU A 264 -8.49 -29.38 -17.35
C LEU A 264 -9.97 -29.34 -17.71
N ASP A 265 -10.70 -28.33 -17.21
CA ASP A 265 -12.16 -28.29 -17.38
C ASP A 265 -12.56 -27.95 -18.83
N ALA A 266 -11.82 -27.06 -19.50
CA ALA A 266 -12.02 -26.73 -20.90
C ALA A 266 -10.73 -26.21 -21.58
N LEU A 267 -10.53 -26.56 -22.85
CA LEU A 267 -9.40 -26.11 -23.66
C LEU A 267 -9.88 -25.69 -25.05
N ARG A 268 -9.49 -24.48 -25.47
CA ARG A 268 -9.53 -24.03 -26.85
C ARG A 268 -8.14 -23.52 -27.23
N ALA A 269 -7.54 -24.14 -28.24
CA ALA A 269 -6.26 -23.73 -28.79
C ALA A 269 -6.41 -23.59 -30.31
N GLU A 270 -5.98 -22.46 -30.86
CA GLU A 270 -5.91 -22.26 -32.32
C GLU A 270 -4.59 -22.80 -32.90
N GLY A 271 -3.51 -22.83 -32.11
CA GLY A 271 -2.24 -23.44 -32.46
C GLY A 271 -2.14 -24.94 -32.15
N ASP A 272 -0.94 -25.50 -32.33
CA ASP A 272 -0.67 -26.92 -32.09
C ASP A 272 -0.90 -27.31 -30.63
N LEU A 273 -1.47 -28.49 -30.40
CA LEU A 273 -1.66 -29.06 -29.06
C LEU A 273 -0.81 -30.32 -28.90
N ASN A 274 0.10 -30.29 -27.92
CA ASN A 274 0.92 -31.42 -27.52
C ASN A 274 0.65 -31.76 -26.04
N VAL A 275 0.23 -32.99 -25.77
CA VAL A 275 -0.10 -33.47 -24.43
C VAL A 275 0.76 -34.70 -24.11
N GLN A 276 1.66 -34.53 -23.14
CA GLN A 276 2.61 -35.54 -22.69
C GLN A 276 2.23 -35.95 -21.27
N GLY A 277 1.43 -37.01 -21.11
CA GLY A 277 1.14 -37.63 -19.82
C GLY A 277 -0.17 -37.18 -19.18
N TRP A 278 -1.13 -38.11 -19.10
CA TRP A 278 -2.29 -38.02 -18.21
C TRP A 278 -1.97 -38.74 -16.90
N GLY A 279 -2.05 -38.03 -15.78
CA GLY A 279 -2.01 -38.66 -14.46
C GLY A 279 -3.33 -39.36 -14.14
N ALA A 280 -3.30 -40.70 -14.12
CA ALA A 280 -4.33 -41.67 -13.74
C ALA A 280 -5.43 -42.05 -14.78
N PRO A 281 -5.73 -43.35 -14.95
CA PRO A 281 -6.75 -43.82 -15.88
C PRO A 281 -8.16 -43.41 -15.43
N LEU A 282 -9.00 -43.08 -16.40
CA LEU A 282 -10.45 -42.97 -16.22
C LEU A 282 -10.95 -44.26 -15.53
N PRO A 283 -11.80 -44.17 -14.50
CA PRO A 283 -12.43 -45.37 -13.95
C PRO A 283 -13.14 -46.10 -15.09
N PRO A 284 -12.95 -47.43 -15.24
CA PRO A 284 -13.62 -48.16 -16.30
C PRO A 284 -15.13 -47.99 -16.16
N PRO A 285 -15.87 -47.86 -17.28
CA PRO A 285 -17.32 -47.82 -17.22
C PRO A 285 -17.82 -49.11 -16.56
N SER A 286 -18.54 -48.97 -15.45
CA SER A 286 -19.27 -50.08 -14.84
C SER A 286 -20.12 -50.76 -15.91
N PRO A 287 -19.98 -52.07 -16.15
CA PRO A 287 -20.87 -52.76 -17.06
C PRO A 287 -22.28 -52.74 -16.47
N ALA A 288 -23.17 -51.99 -17.11
CA ALA A 288 -24.60 -52.17 -16.96
C ALA A 288 -24.92 -53.63 -17.32
N GLY A 289 -25.39 -54.39 -16.33
CA GLY A 289 -25.69 -55.81 -16.48
C GLY A 289 -26.84 -56.08 -17.45
N PRO A 290 -27.10 -57.34 -17.83
CA PRO A 290 -28.38 -57.71 -18.38
C PRO A 290 -29.35 -58.07 -17.24
N ALA A 291 -30.52 -57.42 -17.29
CA ALA A 291 -31.69 -57.77 -16.52
C ALA A 291 -32.26 -59.13 -16.96
N THR A 292 -32.55 -60.00 -15.99
CA THR A 292 -33.55 -61.06 -16.14
C THR A 292 -34.37 -61.14 -14.86
N MET A 293 -35.66 -60.89 -14.99
CA MET A 293 -36.72 -61.03 -13.98
C MET A 293 -37.61 -62.24 -14.38
N PRO A 294 -38.60 -62.70 -13.58
CA PRO A 294 -38.55 -63.94 -12.79
C PRO A 294 -39.52 -65.05 -13.27
N ALA A 295 -39.30 -66.31 -12.83
CA ALA A 295 -40.35 -67.33 -12.72
C ALA A 295 -40.00 -68.45 -11.71
N THR A 296 -40.91 -68.67 -10.76
CA THR A 296 -41.05 -69.77 -9.78
C THR A 296 -41.55 -71.08 -10.43
N PRO A 297 -41.88 -72.18 -9.71
CA PRO A 297 -41.10 -73.02 -8.77
C PRO A 297 -41.16 -74.54 -9.17
N THR A 298 -40.66 -75.43 -8.30
CA THR A 298 -41.00 -76.88 -8.17
C THR A 298 -40.16 -77.91 -8.95
N SER A 299 -39.35 -78.69 -8.24
CA SER A 299 -39.51 -80.16 -8.17
C SER A 299 -38.59 -80.76 -7.10
N ALA A 300 -39.19 -81.54 -6.21
CA ALA A 300 -38.53 -82.36 -5.23
C ALA A 300 -37.74 -83.51 -5.88
N SER A 301 -36.60 -83.89 -5.30
CA SER A 301 -36.15 -85.28 -5.31
C SER A 301 -35.64 -85.68 -3.94
N ARG A 302 -36.41 -86.55 -3.28
CA ARG A 302 -35.95 -87.46 -2.23
C ARG A 302 -34.72 -88.24 -2.71
N SER A 303 -33.72 -88.35 -1.85
CA SER A 303 -32.87 -89.54 -1.77
C SER A 303 -32.56 -89.82 -0.31
N SER A 304 -32.71 -91.08 0.05
CA SER A 304 -32.71 -91.69 1.38
C SER A 304 -31.32 -91.89 1.99
N ARG A 305 -31.24 -91.80 3.32
CA ARG A 305 -30.60 -92.72 4.30
C ARG A 305 -30.25 -91.87 5.55
N ALA A 306 -30.67 -92.17 6.77
CA ALA A 306 -31.20 -93.39 7.39
C ALA A 306 -32.54 -93.12 8.12
#